data_AF-A0A9Q0R926-F1
#
_entry.id   AF-A0A9Q0R926-F1
#
_cell.length_a   1.000
_cell.length_b   1.000
_cell.length_c   1.000
_cell.angle_alpha   90.00
_cell.angle_beta   90.00
_cell.angle_gamma   90.00
#
_symmetry.space_group_name_H-M   'P 1'
#
loop_
_entity.id
_entity.type
_entity.pdbx_description
1 polymer ?
#
loop_
_entity_poly.entity_id
_entity_poly.type
_entity_poly.pdbx_seq_one_letter_code
_entity_poly.pdbx_strand_id
1 'polypeptide(L)'
;MENYLNLEKLSNDLKNLFQNQNQNQNQNQNQNEDESYFDFEIICEQNQTSIKTHKSILSSRSQYFKSLFKSKMKEYQENKMILQDVSSSILFTVLSYFYSGKIEINFENAIQILLFSSKYLIDELIDFSSNFIKKNLQIETIVDVLKLSESMNFNQLLDSSYQFILENFEEFMKTPFFLELEENHLNFILSKEELFTNEFEIFQSIIKWGKHKSNINQEKEKLIQFQKLENQGRNSKKIQKLIEKENSLIFKRRIRFDSAIIKDTKHFKKLKEWINDNEFFFQMKKGYSAKRDGFSTGIFHKKCDNKGKTLIIFQTTNDYVFGGFTKVGWLPDKSKWSHDAGDWGRIADSNAFIYSIINPKGDFPQKFPIKPSEIDCAIGYGDERGPIFGGKGSDIALFDNCQPGWISFGQTYQLPKGLVFGNPETNNYLTGSSYAKKLLEIIFKDSKIIEDFEYVKKLKRWIEDDNFFNSMKLGYSGKRDGFFTKIFHEKFGWKDTKMEYIPDPKAFIFTLKNPKENPSQKFPIKKDHEEIAIFSDPIYGPVFGNYHYGGDISANFSDLNEGNSYAFGQAYTVPFGIGLYSLESMNYLAGGNGKWRIKELECFFLI
;
A
#
# COMPACT_ATOMS: atom_id res chain seq x y z
N MET A 1 -6.58 -66.71 -7.70
CA MET A 1 -7.21 -66.39 -6.39
C MET A 1 -6.25 -66.66 -5.22
N GLU A 2 -5.40 -67.68 -5.26
CA GLU A 2 -4.41 -67.96 -4.19
C GLU A 2 -3.35 -66.86 -3.98
N ASN A 3 -2.87 -66.18 -5.03
CA ASN A 3 -1.92 -65.06 -4.89
C ASN A 3 -2.51 -63.79 -4.25
N TYR A 4 -3.84 -63.60 -4.31
CA TYR A 4 -4.51 -62.45 -3.70
C TYR A 4 -4.77 -62.68 -2.20
N LEU A 5 -5.14 -63.92 -1.82
CA LEU A 5 -5.27 -64.32 -0.41
C LEU A 5 -3.93 -64.21 0.34
N ASN A 6 -2.80 -64.47 -0.34
CA ASN A 6 -1.48 -64.41 0.29
C ASN A 6 -1.03 -62.97 0.61
N LEU A 7 -1.43 -61.98 -0.20
CA LEU A 7 -1.09 -60.57 0.02
C LEU A 7 -1.93 -59.91 1.12
N GLU A 8 -3.22 -60.23 1.22
CA GLU A 8 -4.04 -59.79 2.35
C GLU A 8 -3.58 -60.43 3.66
N LYS A 9 -3.18 -61.71 3.62
CA LYS A 9 -2.61 -62.39 4.79
C LYS A 9 -1.29 -61.75 5.21
N LEU A 10 -0.35 -61.51 4.28
CA LEU A 10 0.90 -60.79 4.57
C LEU A 10 0.65 -59.36 5.09
N SER A 11 -0.33 -58.65 4.53
CA SER A 11 -0.71 -57.32 4.98
C SER A 11 -1.32 -57.32 6.39
N ASN A 12 -2.07 -58.36 6.74
CA ASN A 12 -2.67 -58.52 8.07
C ASN A 12 -1.64 -59.00 9.10
N ASP A 13 -0.73 -59.89 8.71
CA ASP A 13 0.36 -60.38 9.54
C ASP A 13 1.35 -59.25 9.86
N LEU A 14 1.64 -58.36 8.91
CA LEU A 14 2.39 -57.13 9.17
C LEU A 14 1.61 -56.19 10.11
N LYS A 15 0.33 -55.90 9.84
CA LYS A 15 -0.49 -55.07 10.76
C LYS A 15 -0.51 -55.61 12.19
N ASN A 16 -0.57 -56.93 12.36
CA ASN A 16 -0.55 -57.61 13.66
C ASN A 16 0.84 -57.60 14.31
N LEU A 17 1.92 -57.77 13.55
CA LEU A 17 3.30 -57.64 14.03
C LEU A 17 3.55 -56.21 14.56
N PHE A 18 2.97 -55.19 13.93
CA PHE A 18 3.21 -53.78 14.28
C PHE A 18 2.25 -53.20 15.32
N GLN A 19 1.01 -53.68 15.43
CA GLN A 19 0.12 -53.32 16.56
C GLN A 19 0.71 -53.79 17.91
N ASN A 20 1.43 -54.91 17.91
CA ASN A 20 2.08 -55.44 19.11
C ASN A 20 3.34 -54.66 19.53
N GLN A 21 4.02 -53.96 18.61
CA GLN A 21 5.20 -53.13 18.96
C GLN A 21 4.80 -51.80 19.65
N ASN A 22 3.57 -51.31 19.46
CA ASN A 22 3.10 -50.08 20.10
C ASN A 22 2.46 -50.31 21.49
N GLN A 23 2.28 -51.55 21.94
CA GLN A 23 1.65 -51.84 23.24
C GLN A 23 2.54 -52.51 24.30
N ASN A 24 3.77 -52.92 24.00
CA ASN A 24 4.61 -53.59 25.00
C ASN A 24 6.05 -53.08 25.02
N GLN A 25 6.35 -52.17 25.97
CA GLN A 25 7.69 -52.07 26.56
C GLN A 25 7.98 -53.17 27.59
N ASN A 26 7.07 -54.13 27.81
CA ASN A 26 7.32 -55.27 28.68
C ASN A 26 6.67 -56.52 28.12
N GLN A 27 7.43 -57.31 27.35
CA GLN A 27 7.53 -58.78 27.44
C GLN A 27 8.20 -59.33 26.17
N ASN A 28 9.44 -59.80 26.34
CA ASN A 28 10.13 -60.66 25.39
C ASN A 28 9.46 -62.04 25.35
N GLN A 29 9.67 -62.72 24.21
CA GLN A 29 9.48 -64.16 23.93
C GLN A 29 8.18 -64.52 23.20
N ASN A 30 8.18 -64.36 21.85
CA ASN A 30 7.67 -65.32 20.85
C ASN A 30 7.58 -64.69 19.44
N GLN A 31 8.71 -64.33 18.80
CA GLN A 31 8.72 -63.87 17.40
C GLN A 31 9.98 -64.33 16.63
N ASN A 32 10.27 -65.63 16.62
CA ASN A 32 11.48 -66.17 15.95
C ASN A 32 11.20 -67.09 14.74
N GLU A 33 9.99 -67.14 14.17
CA GLU A 33 9.70 -68.08 13.07
C GLU A 33 9.52 -67.47 11.67
N ASP A 34 9.38 -66.14 11.50
CA ASP A 34 9.10 -65.53 10.17
C ASP A 34 10.13 -64.50 9.67
N GLU A 35 11.29 -64.35 10.32
CA GLU A 35 12.31 -63.39 9.87
C GLU A 35 13.10 -63.84 8.63
N SER A 36 12.93 -65.09 8.16
CA SER A 36 13.76 -65.68 7.10
C SER A 36 13.41 -65.27 5.66
N TYR A 37 12.25 -64.66 5.43
CA TYR A 37 11.77 -64.31 4.09
C TYR A 37 12.10 -62.88 3.65
N PHE A 38 12.49 -62.00 4.59
CA PHE A 38 12.84 -60.62 4.30
C PHE A 38 14.29 -60.54 3.80
N ASP A 39 14.49 -59.95 2.62
CA ASP A 39 15.80 -59.85 1.93
C ASP A 39 16.37 -58.43 1.94
N PHE A 40 15.74 -57.49 2.66
CA PHE A 40 16.20 -56.11 2.80
C PHE A 40 15.79 -55.47 4.13
N GLU A 41 16.63 -54.58 4.67
CA GLU A 41 16.39 -53.81 5.89
C GLU A 41 16.44 -52.29 5.61
N ILE A 42 15.45 -51.53 6.10
CA ILE A 42 15.47 -50.06 6.06
C ILE A 42 15.52 -49.52 7.49
N ILE A 43 16.51 -48.69 7.80
CA ILE A 43 16.70 -48.09 9.12
C ILE A 43 16.43 -46.59 9.08
N CYS A 44 15.52 -46.12 9.93
CA CYS A 44 15.31 -44.71 10.22
C CYS A 44 16.33 -44.24 11.26
N GLU A 45 17.22 -43.34 10.89
CA GLU A 45 18.31 -42.87 11.76
C GLU A 45 17.79 -42.07 12.97
N GLN A 46 16.73 -41.27 12.77
CA GLN A 46 16.17 -40.36 13.77
C GLN A 46 15.74 -41.06 15.08
N ASN A 47 15.30 -42.30 14.99
CA ASN A 47 14.82 -43.08 16.14
C ASN A 47 15.35 -44.52 16.16
N GLN A 48 16.37 -44.82 15.36
CA GLN A 48 16.99 -46.14 15.24
C GLN A 48 15.98 -47.27 14.97
N THR A 49 14.83 -46.96 14.38
CA THR A 49 13.81 -47.96 14.06
C THR A 49 14.23 -48.70 12.79
N SER A 50 14.30 -50.02 12.88
CA SER A 50 14.60 -50.89 11.73
C SER A 50 13.35 -51.62 11.25
N ILE A 51 13.13 -51.63 9.93
CA ILE A 51 12.01 -52.32 9.30
C ILE A 51 12.55 -53.26 8.22
N LYS A 52 12.30 -54.57 8.40
CA LYS A 52 12.61 -55.62 7.41
C LYS A 52 11.52 -55.65 6.33
N THR A 53 11.91 -55.88 5.07
CA THR A 53 11.02 -55.82 3.90
C THR A 53 11.56 -56.66 2.73
N HIS A 54 10.85 -56.66 1.60
CA HIS A 54 11.17 -57.44 0.40
C HIS A 54 11.61 -56.56 -0.77
N LYS A 55 12.77 -56.83 -1.37
CA LYS A 55 13.30 -56.14 -2.56
C LYS A 55 12.34 -56.20 -3.73
N SER A 56 11.66 -57.33 -3.92
CA SER A 56 10.70 -57.55 -5.00
C SER A 56 9.51 -56.58 -4.92
N ILE A 57 8.95 -56.38 -3.73
CA ILE A 57 7.82 -55.48 -3.48
C ILE A 57 8.26 -54.03 -3.64
N LEU A 58 9.36 -53.63 -3.01
CA LEU A 58 9.96 -52.29 -3.17
C LEU A 58 10.21 -51.98 -4.66
N SER A 59 10.80 -52.91 -5.42
CA SER A 59 11.07 -52.74 -6.86
C SER A 59 9.81 -52.63 -7.70
N SER A 60 8.72 -53.30 -7.30
CA SER A 60 7.46 -53.27 -8.04
C SER A 60 6.73 -51.93 -7.89
N ARG A 61 6.96 -51.23 -6.77
CA ARG A 61 6.24 -49.99 -6.40
C ARG A 61 7.07 -48.71 -6.55
N SER A 62 8.38 -48.82 -6.74
CA SER A 62 9.29 -47.68 -6.82
C SER A 62 10.38 -47.90 -7.86
N GLN A 63 10.49 -46.95 -8.79
CA GLN A 63 11.52 -46.98 -9.82
C GLN A 63 12.92 -46.75 -9.22
N TYR A 64 13.01 -45.98 -8.13
CA TYR A 64 14.24 -45.81 -7.37
C TYR A 64 14.74 -47.15 -6.82
N PHE A 65 13.91 -47.88 -6.08
CA PHE A 65 14.32 -49.16 -5.49
C PHE A 65 14.62 -50.22 -6.56
N LYS A 66 13.84 -50.23 -7.65
CA LYS A 66 14.11 -51.08 -8.82
C LYS A 66 15.49 -50.80 -9.43
N SER A 67 15.92 -49.55 -9.45
CA SER A 67 17.24 -49.15 -9.95
C SER A 67 18.34 -49.47 -8.94
N LEU A 68 18.09 -49.21 -7.65
CA LEU A 68 18.99 -49.53 -6.54
C LEU A 68 19.36 -51.01 -6.51
N PHE A 69 18.38 -51.91 -6.64
CA PHE A 69 18.62 -53.35 -6.58
C PHE A 69 19.14 -53.96 -7.88
N LYS A 70 19.19 -53.17 -8.96
CA LYS A 70 19.95 -53.51 -10.17
C LYS A 70 21.38 -52.96 -10.14
N SER A 71 21.69 -52.10 -9.17
CA SER A 71 23.01 -51.49 -9.01
C SER A 71 23.95 -52.35 -8.17
N LYS A 72 25.24 -52.03 -8.19
CA LYS A 72 26.25 -52.58 -7.26
C LYS A 72 26.55 -51.64 -6.09
N MET A 73 25.60 -50.78 -5.72
CA MET A 73 25.79 -49.83 -4.62
C MET A 73 25.84 -50.53 -3.26
N LYS A 74 26.41 -49.82 -2.27
CA LYS A 74 26.66 -50.33 -0.92
C LYS A 74 25.40 -50.91 -0.29
N GLU A 75 24.27 -50.23 -0.45
CA GLU A 75 22.99 -50.62 0.12
C GLU A 75 22.50 -51.98 -0.41
N TYR A 76 22.73 -52.26 -1.69
CA TYR A 76 22.42 -53.56 -2.27
C TYR A 76 23.34 -54.67 -1.75
N GLN A 77 24.64 -54.36 -1.59
CA GLN A 77 25.63 -55.33 -1.08
C GLN A 77 25.41 -55.66 0.39
N GLU A 78 25.05 -54.67 1.20
CA GLU A 78 24.80 -54.80 2.63
C GLU A 78 23.35 -55.24 2.94
N ASN A 79 22.48 -55.36 1.93
CA ASN A 79 21.05 -55.62 2.06
C ASN A 79 20.34 -54.66 3.01
N LYS A 80 20.81 -53.41 3.08
CA LYS A 80 20.39 -52.44 4.08
C LYS A 80 20.47 -51.02 3.56
N MET A 81 19.51 -50.18 3.93
CA MET A 81 19.50 -48.75 3.64
C MET A 81 19.24 -47.93 4.90
N ILE A 82 19.95 -46.81 5.07
CA ILE A 82 19.75 -45.88 6.19
C ILE A 82 19.07 -44.61 5.66
N LEU A 83 17.96 -44.22 6.28
CA LEU A 83 17.20 -43.01 5.97
C LEU A 83 17.42 -41.98 7.07
N GLN A 84 18.00 -40.84 6.71
CA GLN A 84 18.35 -39.76 7.64
C GLN A 84 17.18 -38.80 7.89
N ASP A 85 16.43 -38.48 6.82
CA ASP A 85 15.42 -37.40 6.84
C ASP A 85 13.96 -37.93 6.78
N VAL A 86 13.72 -39.17 7.22
CA VAL A 86 12.38 -39.79 7.16
C VAL A 86 12.01 -40.35 8.52
N SER A 87 10.87 -39.91 9.05
CA SER A 87 10.30 -40.45 10.28
C SER A 87 9.81 -41.90 10.07
N SER A 88 9.91 -42.72 11.11
CA SER A 88 9.47 -44.13 11.03
C SER A 88 7.98 -44.25 10.73
N SER A 89 7.15 -43.29 11.15
CA SER A 89 5.70 -43.28 10.85
C SER A 89 5.41 -43.12 9.36
N ILE A 90 6.15 -42.25 8.65
CA ILE A 90 6.00 -42.07 7.20
C ILE A 90 6.53 -43.27 6.45
N LEU A 91 7.70 -43.78 6.85
CA LEU A 91 8.25 -45.00 6.27
C LEU A 91 7.25 -46.16 6.42
N PHE A 92 6.68 -46.32 7.61
CA PHE A 92 5.67 -47.34 7.89
C PHE A 92 4.42 -47.17 7.03
N THR A 93 3.92 -45.94 6.88
CA THR A 93 2.75 -45.63 6.07
C THR A 93 2.98 -46.00 4.61
N VAL A 94 4.12 -45.61 4.03
CA VAL A 94 4.43 -45.88 2.62
C VAL A 94 4.73 -47.37 2.38
N LEU A 95 5.44 -48.03 3.30
CA LEU A 95 5.65 -49.48 3.20
C LEU A 95 4.32 -50.23 3.30
N SER A 96 3.45 -49.88 4.24
CA SER A 96 2.10 -50.48 4.35
C SER A 96 1.31 -50.33 3.05
N TYR A 97 1.45 -49.19 2.36
CA TYR A 97 0.86 -48.98 1.03
C TYR A 97 1.47 -49.90 -0.04
N PHE A 98 2.77 -50.16 -0.03
CA PHE A 98 3.39 -51.08 -1.00
C PHE A 98 2.82 -52.50 -0.92
N TYR A 99 2.53 -52.98 0.29
CA TYR A 99 1.96 -54.31 0.51
C TYR A 99 0.44 -54.33 0.28
N SER A 100 -0.29 -53.35 0.79
CA SER A 100 -1.75 -53.37 0.80
C SER A 100 -2.42 -52.68 -0.39
N GLY A 101 -1.69 -51.79 -1.09
CA GLY A 101 -2.24 -50.88 -2.10
C GLY A 101 -3.15 -49.78 -1.54
N LYS A 102 -3.26 -49.62 -0.21
CA LYS A 102 -4.09 -48.61 0.45
C LYS A 102 -3.23 -47.66 1.28
N ILE A 103 -3.50 -46.35 1.19
CA ILE A 103 -2.81 -45.32 1.96
C ILE A 103 -3.83 -44.37 2.60
N GLU A 104 -3.58 -44.00 3.84
CA GLU A 104 -4.34 -42.98 4.55
C GLU A 104 -3.53 -41.68 4.55
N ILE A 105 -4.06 -40.66 3.88
CA ILE A 105 -3.46 -39.33 3.79
C ILE A 105 -4.31 -38.32 4.55
N ASN A 106 -3.66 -37.43 5.29
CA ASN A 106 -4.27 -36.37 6.07
C ASN A 106 -3.36 -35.11 6.06
N PHE A 107 -3.82 -34.03 6.71
CA PHE A 107 -3.08 -32.76 6.75
C PHE A 107 -1.68 -32.87 7.36
N GLU A 108 -1.48 -33.78 8.33
CA GLU A 108 -0.21 -33.92 9.05
C GLU A 108 0.84 -34.68 8.23
N ASN A 109 0.42 -35.68 7.44
CA ASN A 109 1.33 -36.57 6.73
C ASN A 109 1.50 -36.26 5.23
N ALA A 110 0.60 -35.48 4.61
CA ALA A 110 0.54 -35.30 3.17
C ALA A 110 1.85 -34.77 2.54
N ILE A 111 2.44 -33.73 3.15
CA ILE A 111 3.69 -33.13 2.67
C ILE A 111 4.85 -34.13 2.77
N GLN A 112 4.95 -34.85 3.90
CA GLN A 112 6.03 -35.82 4.11
C GLN A 112 5.89 -37.02 3.17
N ILE A 113 4.66 -37.46 2.90
CA ILE A 113 4.37 -38.48 1.88
C ILE A 113 4.76 -37.99 0.49
N LEU A 114 4.43 -36.75 0.12
CA LEU A 114 4.82 -36.16 -1.17
C LEU A 114 6.35 -36.11 -1.33
N LEU A 115 7.07 -35.64 -0.31
CA LEU A 115 8.53 -35.59 -0.30
C LEU A 115 9.16 -36.97 -0.43
N PHE A 116 8.67 -37.95 0.34
CA PHE A 116 9.12 -39.34 0.25
C PHE A 116 8.87 -39.90 -1.14
N SER A 117 7.65 -39.72 -1.67
CA SER A 117 7.23 -40.28 -2.95
C SER A 117 8.02 -39.68 -4.11
N SER A 118 8.32 -38.39 -4.07
CA SER A 118 9.19 -37.76 -5.04
C SER A 118 10.64 -38.23 -4.95
N LYS A 119 11.21 -38.33 -3.74
CA LYS A 119 12.59 -38.79 -3.55
C LYS A 119 12.81 -40.22 -4.04
N TYR A 120 11.82 -41.10 -3.81
CA TYR A 120 11.89 -42.52 -4.16
C TYR A 120 11.09 -42.87 -5.43
N LEU A 121 10.69 -41.89 -6.25
CA LEU A 121 10.06 -42.07 -7.56
C LEU A 121 8.84 -43.02 -7.51
N ILE A 122 7.84 -42.64 -6.74
CA ILE A 122 6.56 -43.35 -6.54
C ILE A 122 5.45 -42.49 -7.15
N ASP A 123 5.33 -42.51 -8.48
CA ASP A 123 4.49 -41.56 -9.24
C ASP A 123 3.02 -41.54 -8.78
N GLU A 124 2.43 -42.70 -8.50
CA GLU A 124 1.03 -42.80 -8.02
C GLU A 124 0.81 -42.03 -6.72
N LEU A 125 1.78 -42.09 -5.79
CA LEU A 125 1.69 -41.35 -4.53
C LEU A 125 2.03 -39.87 -4.71
N ILE A 126 2.89 -39.49 -5.66
CA ILE A 126 3.15 -38.08 -6.01
C ILE A 126 1.83 -37.44 -6.47
N ASP A 127 1.14 -38.07 -7.42
CA ASP A 127 -0.12 -37.57 -7.94
C ASP A 127 -1.21 -37.54 -6.86
N PHE A 128 -1.33 -38.61 -6.07
CA PHE A 128 -2.34 -38.70 -5.02
C PHE A 128 -2.14 -37.66 -3.91
N SER A 129 -0.91 -37.52 -3.41
CA SER A 129 -0.59 -36.55 -2.35
C SER A 129 -0.62 -35.10 -2.83
N SER A 130 -0.14 -34.82 -4.04
CA SER A 130 -0.24 -33.47 -4.64
C SER A 130 -1.70 -33.04 -4.82
N ASN A 131 -2.55 -33.94 -5.31
CA ASN A 131 -3.99 -33.67 -5.45
C ASN A 131 -4.68 -33.47 -4.10
N PHE A 132 -4.28 -34.22 -3.07
CA PHE A 132 -4.80 -34.02 -1.71
C PHE A 132 -4.42 -32.63 -1.19
N ILE A 133 -3.15 -32.22 -1.29
CA ILE A 133 -2.67 -30.90 -0.85
C ILE A 133 -3.39 -29.79 -1.61
N LYS A 134 -3.49 -29.91 -2.94
CA LYS A 134 -4.18 -28.93 -3.79
C LYS A 134 -5.63 -28.68 -3.38
N LYS A 135 -6.37 -29.72 -2.98
CA LYS A 135 -7.77 -29.60 -2.54
C LYS A 135 -7.94 -29.04 -1.13
N ASN A 136 -6.85 -29.03 -0.35
CA ASN A 136 -6.86 -28.77 1.08
C ASN A 136 -5.84 -27.67 1.46
N LEU A 137 -5.62 -26.69 0.56
CA LEU A 137 -4.73 -25.56 0.82
C LEU A 137 -5.27 -24.71 1.96
N GLN A 138 -4.35 -24.22 2.80
CA GLN A 138 -4.65 -23.39 3.97
C GLN A 138 -3.71 -22.19 4.01
N ILE A 139 -4.20 -21.06 4.54
CA ILE A 139 -3.42 -19.80 4.61
C ILE A 139 -2.15 -19.99 5.44
N GLU A 140 -2.22 -20.82 6.48
CA GLU A 140 -1.13 -21.12 7.41
C GLU A 140 0.01 -21.91 6.75
N THR A 141 -0.30 -22.73 5.74
CA THR A 141 0.67 -23.63 5.09
C THR A 141 1.07 -23.17 3.70
N ILE A 142 0.38 -22.18 3.12
CA ILE A 142 0.52 -21.81 1.70
C ILE A 142 1.92 -21.38 1.30
N VAL A 143 2.63 -20.69 2.20
CA VAL A 143 4.01 -20.22 1.94
C VAL A 143 4.97 -21.39 1.85
N ASP A 144 4.79 -22.41 2.69
CA ASP A 144 5.63 -23.61 2.64
C ASP A 144 5.27 -24.50 1.46
N VAL A 145 3.99 -24.57 1.09
CA VAL A 145 3.55 -25.25 -0.14
C VAL A 145 4.12 -24.56 -1.39
N LEU A 146 4.21 -23.23 -1.43
CA LEU A 146 4.87 -22.50 -2.52
C LEU A 146 6.35 -22.89 -2.65
N LYS A 147 7.11 -22.82 -1.53
CA LYS A 147 8.54 -23.18 -1.49
C LYS A 147 8.76 -24.62 -1.94
N LEU A 148 7.94 -25.54 -1.43
CA LEU A 148 7.99 -26.96 -1.80
C LEU A 148 7.71 -27.16 -3.28
N SER A 149 6.64 -26.57 -3.80
CA SER A 149 6.24 -26.70 -5.20
C SER A 149 7.31 -26.17 -6.15
N GLU A 150 7.95 -25.05 -5.83
CA GLU A 150 9.07 -24.50 -6.60
C GLU A 150 10.29 -25.43 -6.53
N SER A 151 10.69 -25.87 -5.33
CA SER A 151 11.86 -26.73 -5.14
C SER A 151 11.76 -28.07 -5.88
N MET A 152 10.54 -28.60 -6.03
CA MET A 152 10.24 -29.88 -6.67
C MET A 152 9.81 -29.74 -8.15
N ASN A 153 9.70 -28.51 -8.67
CA ASN A 153 9.15 -28.19 -9.99
C ASN A 153 7.71 -28.70 -10.23
N PHE A 154 6.87 -28.71 -9.18
CA PHE A 154 5.45 -29.07 -9.28
C PHE A 154 4.60 -27.88 -9.71
N ASN A 155 4.71 -27.53 -10.98
CA ASN A 155 4.06 -26.35 -11.57
C ASN A 155 2.53 -26.32 -11.34
N GLN A 156 1.85 -27.46 -11.42
CA GLN A 156 0.39 -27.51 -11.19
C GLN A 156 0.01 -27.15 -9.75
N LEU A 157 0.80 -27.59 -8.76
CA LEU A 157 0.59 -27.26 -7.36
C LEU A 157 0.98 -25.80 -7.08
N LEU A 158 2.06 -25.33 -7.71
CA LEU A 158 2.48 -23.93 -7.66
C LEU A 158 1.39 -22.99 -8.20
N ASP A 159 0.84 -23.29 -9.37
CA ASP A 159 -0.24 -22.50 -9.98
C ASP A 159 -1.49 -22.48 -9.12
N SER A 160 -1.87 -23.64 -8.56
CA SER A 160 -3.02 -23.76 -7.66
C SER A 160 -2.79 -22.98 -6.36
N SER A 161 -1.55 -22.94 -5.86
CA SER A 161 -1.18 -22.17 -4.67
C SER A 161 -1.28 -20.67 -4.92
N TYR A 162 -0.82 -20.19 -6.08
CA TYR A 162 -1.01 -18.79 -6.46
C TYR A 162 -2.48 -18.42 -6.59
N GLN A 163 -3.30 -19.26 -7.23
CA GLN A 163 -4.74 -19.01 -7.34
C GLN A 163 -5.40 -18.92 -5.96
N PHE A 164 -5.09 -19.85 -5.06
CA PHE A 164 -5.57 -19.81 -3.68
C PHE A 164 -5.16 -18.51 -2.95
N ILE A 165 -3.92 -18.04 -3.13
CA ILE A 165 -3.47 -16.75 -2.56
C ILE A 165 -4.26 -15.59 -3.14
N LEU A 166 -4.51 -15.56 -4.45
CA LEU A 166 -5.25 -14.47 -5.10
C LEU A 166 -6.68 -14.39 -4.59
N GLU A 167 -7.35 -15.53 -4.43
CA GLU A 167 -8.71 -15.63 -3.91
C GLU A 167 -8.82 -15.20 -2.44
N ASN A 168 -7.78 -15.43 -1.64
CA ASN A 168 -7.75 -15.15 -0.20
C ASN A 168 -6.79 -14.02 0.18
N PHE A 169 -6.41 -13.16 -0.77
CA PHE A 169 -5.28 -12.24 -0.61
C PHE A 169 -5.47 -11.25 0.53
N GLU A 170 -6.69 -10.76 0.72
CA GLU A 170 -7.01 -9.79 1.78
C GLU A 170 -6.76 -10.35 3.18
N GLU A 171 -7.14 -11.61 3.41
CA GLU A 171 -6.90 -12.31 4.68
C GLU A 171 -5.43 -12.64 4.83
N PHE A 172 -4.83 -13.23 3.78
CA PHE A 172 -3.43 -13.62 3.79
C PHE A 172 -2.49 -12.45 4.11
N MET A 173 -2.70 -11.26 3.55
CA MET A 173 -1.91 -10.05 3.85
C MET A 173 -1.90 -9.64 5.33
N LYS A 174 -2.94 -10.01 6.09
CA LYS A 174 -3.07 -9.69 7.52
C LYS A 174 -2.33 -10.70 8.41
N THR A 175 -1.89 -11.83 7.84
CA THR A 175 -1.20 -12.91 8.56
C THR A 175 0.32 -12.71 8.65
N PRO A 176 1.01 -13.32 9.63
CA PRO A 176 2.47 -13.32 9.68
C PRO A 176 3.11 -14.01 8.46
N PHE A 177 2.44 -14.99 7.86
CA PHE A 177 2.92 -15.75 6.70
C PHE A 177 3.18 -14.85 5.49
N PHE A 178 2.42 -13.75 5.34
CA PHE A 178 2.69 -12.76 4.29
C PHE A 178 4.10 -12.17 4.39
N LEU A 179 4.62 -11.97 5.61
CA LEU A 179 5.98 -11.45 5.84
C LEU A 179 7.07 -12.46 5.46
N GLU A 180 6.73 -13.75 5.41
CA GLU A 180 7.64 -14.83 5.07
C GLU A 180 7.83 -15.00 3.56
N LEU A 181 6.88 -14.55 2.73
CA LEU A 181 6.97 -14.62 1.27
C LEU A 181 8.32 -14.14 0.73
N GLU A 182 8.83 -14.87 -0.25
CA GLU A 182 10.00 -14.44 -1.03
C GLU A 182 9.64 -13.38 -2.07
N GLU A 183 10.62 -12.59 -2.48
CA GLU A 183 10.42 -11.44 -3.36
C GLU A 183 9.87 -11.85 -4.74
N ASN A 184 10.35 -12.96 -5.30
CA ASN A 184 9.88 -13.55 -6.55
C ASN A 184 8.36 -13.82 -6.50
N HIS A 185 7.88 -14.51 -5.46
CA HIS A 185 6.47 -14.85 -5.28
C HIS A 185 5.62 -13.61 -5.07
N LEU A 186 6.05 -12.69 -4.19
CA LEU A 186 5.33 -11.43 -3.96
C LEU A 186 5.18 -10.62 -5.25
N ASN A 187 6.26 -10.52 -6.03
CA ASN A 187 6.26 -9.82 -7.31
C ASN A 187 5.32 -10.45 -8.33
N PHE A 188 5.27 -11.78 -8.36
CA PHE A 188 4.37 -12.53 -9.23
C PHE A 188 2.91 -12.28 -8.86
N ILE A 189 2.55 -12.42 -7.57
CA ILE A 189 1.19 -12.20 -7.06
C ILE A 189 0.73 -10.78 -7.37
N LEU A 190 1.55 -9.77 -7.07
CA LEU A 190 1.23 -8.36 -7.32
C LEU A 190 1.13 -7.98 -8.80
N SER A 191 1.63 -8.84 -9.70
CA SER A 191 1.52 -8.62 -11.15
C SER A 191 0.17 -9.06 -11.73
N LYS A 192 -0.63 -9.82 -10.97
CA LYS A 192 -1.90 -10.40 -11.43
C LYS A 192 -3.01 -9.35 -11.47
N GLU A 193 -3.75 -9.35 -12.56
CA GLU A 193 -4.89 -8.43 -12.76
C GLU A 193 -6.10 -8.82 -11.91
N GLU A 194 -6.18 -10.09 -11.50
CA GLU A 194 -7.24 -10.68 -10.66
C GLU A 194 -7.17 -10.27 -9.18
N LEU A 195 -6.23 -9.40 -8.80
CA LEU A 195 -6.04 -8.97 -7.42
C LEU A 195 -7.10 -7.92 -7.02
N PHE A 196 -8.20 -8.36 -6.41
CA PHE A 196 -9.34 -7.53 -5.98
C PHE A 196 -9.23 -7.09 -4.50
N THR A 197 -8.21 -6.31 -4.15
CA THR A 197 -8.06 -5.79 -2.77
C THR A 197 -7.71 -4.30 -2.76
N ASN A 198 -8.01 -3.63 -1.64
CA ASN A 198 -7.72 -2.21 -1.42
C ASN A 198 -6.23 -1.90 -1.62
N GLU A 199 -5.90 -1.10 -2.63
CA GLU A 199 -4.52 -0.74 -2.99
C GLU A 199 -3.75 -0.09 -1.84
N PHE A 200 -4.42 0.64 -0.95
CA PHE A 200 -3.78 1.23 0.22
C PHE A 200 -3.34 0.17 1.23
N GLU A 201 -4.16 -0.86 1.46
CA GLU A 201 -3.82 -1.98 2.34
C GLU A 201 -2.71 -2.83 1.75
N ILE A 202 -2.76 -3.09 0.43
CA ILE A 202 -1.66 -3.75 -0.29
C ILE A 202 -0.35 -2.98 -0.10
N PHE A 203 -0.38 -1.66 -0.31
CA PHE A 203 0.79 -0.81 -0.13
C PHE A 203 1.32 -0.85 1.31
N GLN A 204 0.44 -0.72 2.31
CA GLN A 204 0.84 -0.81 3.72
C GLN A 204 1.47 -2.17 4.06
N SER A 205 0.89 -3.26 3.58
CA SER A 205 1.41 -4.62 3.78
C SER A 205 2.76 -4.81 3.12
N ILE A 206 2.97 -4.30 1.90
CA ILE A 206 4.29 -4.32 1.22
C ILE A 206 5.34 -3.55 2.02
N ILE A 207 5.00 -2.39 2.59
CA ILE A 207 5.92 -1.63 3.44
C ILE A 207 6.27 -2.41 4.72
N LYS A 208 5.30 -3.10 5.32
CA LYS A 208 5.54 -3.99 6.48
C LYS A 208 6.45 -5.16 6.10
N TRP A 209 6.17 -5.84 4.99
CA TRP A 209 7.00 -6.91 4.43
C TRP A 209 8.43 -6.44 4.16
N GLY A 210 8.58 -5.30 3.48
CA GLY A 210 9.89 -4.73 3.17
C GLY A 210 10.71 -4.41 4.43
N LYS A 211 10.08 -3.84 5.47
CA LYS A 211 10.75 -3.61 6.76
C LYS A 211 11.13 -4.89 7.47
N HIS A 212 10.27 -5.91 7.44
CA HIS A 212 10.54 -7.21 8.05
C HIS A 212 11.71 -7.91 7.36
N LYS A 213 11.71 -7.96 6.01
CA LYS A 213 12.85 -8.47 5.23
C LYS A 213 14.10 -7.64 5.44
N SER A 214 14.01 -6.31 5.57
CA SER A 214 15.16 -5.46 5.89
C SER A 214 15.70 -5.67 7.30
N ASN A 215 14.87 -5.96 8.30
CA ASN A 215 15.35 -6.28 9.66
C ASN A 215 16.02 -7.66 9.70
N ILE A 216 15.45 -8.67 9.02
CA ILE A 216 16.09 -9.97 8.81
C ILE A 216 17.37 -9.82 8.01
N ASN A 217 17.38 -8.97 6.98
CA ASN A 217 18.55 -8.65 6.20
C ASN A 217 19.54 -7.80 6.98
N GLN A 218 19.16 -6.99 7.97
CA GLN A 218 20.09 -6.31 8.88
C GLN A 218 20.69 -7.28 9.91
N GLU A 219 19.99 -8.35 10.29
CA GLU A 219 20.55 -9.43 11.13
C GLU A 219 21.43 -10.38 10.32
N LYS A 220 21.01 -10.78 9.12
CA LYS A 220 21.85 -11.48 8.13
C LYS A 220 23.03 -10.62 7.71
N GLU A 221 22.83 -9.32 7.46
CA GLU A 221 23.89 -8.36 7.16
C GLU A 221 24.77 -8.16 8.36
N LYS A 222 24.30 -8.15 9.63
CA LYS A 222 25.16 -8.12 10.83
C LYS A 222 26.00 -9.39 10.97
N LEU A 223 25.44 -10.58 10.71
CA LEU A 223 26.17 -11.86 10.70
C LEU A 223 27.18 -11.94 9.55
N ILE A 224 26.80 -11.44 8.38
CA ILE A 224 27.67 -11.31 7.20
C ILE A 224 28.66 -10.15 7.37
N GLN A 225 28.35 -9.10 8.14
CA GLN A 225 29.24 -7.98 8.51
C GLN A 225 30.30 -8.51 9.44
N PHE A 226 29.94 -9.34 10.44
CA PHE A 226 30.89 -9.97 11.35
C PHE A 226 31.88 -10.88 10.60
N GLN A 227 31.40 -11.69 9.63
CA GLN A 227 32.26 -12.54 8.79
C GLN A 227 33.06 -11.78 7.71
N LYS A 228 32.56 -10.64 7.22
CA LYS A 228 33.25 -9.80 6.21
C LYS A 228 34.23 -8.81 6.83
N LEU A 229 33.99 -8.33 8.05
CA LEU A 229 34.86 -7.42 8.80
C LEU A 229 36.17 -8.08 9.24
N GLU A 230 36.18 -9.41 9.39
CA GLU A 230 37.42 -10.16 9.57
C GLU A 230 38.31 -10.17 8.32
N ASN A 231 37.76 -9.94 7.12
CA ASN A 231 38.51 -10.27 5.91
C ASN A 231 39.04 -9.07 5.13
N GLN A 232 38.27 -8.08 4.66
CA GLN A 232 38.83 -7.19 3.62
C GLN A 232 38.25 -5.77 3.62
N GLY A 233 38.99 -4.84 4.23
CA GLY A 233 38.76 -3.42 4.07
C GLY A 233 38.99 -2.95 2.62
N ARG A 234 37.93 -2.45 1.97
CA ARG A 234 37.88 -1.33 1.01
C ARG A 234 36.57 -1.35 0.20
N ASN A 235 35.94 -0.17 0.08
CA ASN A 235 34.99 0.30 -0.97
C ASN A 235 33.53 0.56 -0.57
N SER A 236 33.26 1.75 0.02
CA SER A 236 31.91 2.29 0.22
C SER A 236 31.24 2.82 -1.07
N LYS A 237 31.97 3.09 -2.16
CA LYS A 237 31.40 3.65 -3.40
C LYS A 237 30.62 2.66 -4.28
N LYS A 238 30.86 1.35 -4.16
CA LYS A 238 30.15 0.32 -4.94
C LYS A 238 28.77 0.00 -4.34
N ILE A 239 28.66 0.12 -3.02
CA ILE A 239 27.45 -0.09 -2.23
C ILE A 239 26.45 1.05 -2.45
N GLN A 240 26.91 2.31 -2.51
CA GLN A 240 26.05 3.47 -2.75
C GLN A 240 25.35 3.41 -4.13
N LYS A 241 26.05 2.88 -5.16
CA LYS A 241 25.48 2.65 -6.51
C LYS A 241 24.49 1.48 -6.58
N LEU A 242 24.60 0.48 -5.71
CA LEU A 242 23.67 -0.65 -5.65
C LEU A 242 22.38 -0.25 -4.90
N ILE A 243 22.52 0.52 -3.82
CA ILE A 243 21.40 1.09 -3.06
C ILE A 243 20.56 2.04 -3.94
N GLU A 244 21.19 2.90 -4.75
CA GLU A 244 20.47 3.75 -5.71
C GLU A 244 19.75 2.94 -6.79
N LYS A 245 20.31 1.80 -7.21
CA LYS A 245 19.73 0.93 -8.24
C LYS A 245 18.53 0.15 -7.70
N GLU A 246 18.59 -0.38 -6.48
CA GLU A 246 17.50 -1.07 -5.79
C GLU A 246 16.37 -0.12 -5.38
N ASN A 247 16.69 1.07 -4.87
CA ASN A 247 15.68 2.11 -4.58
C ASN A 247 14.93 2.57 -5.85
N SER A 248 15.59 2.56 -7.03
CA SER A 248 14.93 2.87 -8.31
C SER A 248 13.96 1.78 -8.81
N LEU A 249 14.13 0.54 -8.37
CA LEU A 249 13.26 -0.61 -8.71
C LEU A 249 12.02 -0.65 -7.81
N ILE A 250 12.17 -0.31 -6.52
CA ILE A 250 11.06 -0.16 -5.56
C ILE A 250 10.12 0.99 -6.01
N PHE A 251 10.65 2.05 -6.62
CA PHE A 251 9.86 3.19 -7.13
C PHE A 251 9.20 2.98 -8.50
N LYS A 252 9.42 1.84 -9.17
CA LYS A 252 8.92 1.56 -10.52
C LYS A 252 7.52 0.94 -10.59
N ARG A 253 6.88 0.56 -9.47
CA ARG A 253 5.60 -0.18 -9.51
C ARG A 253 4.36 0.70 -9.25
N ARG A 254 3.60 0.88 -10.35
CA ARG A 254 2.22 1.40 -10.56
C ARG A 254 1.55 2.13 -9.39
N ILE A 255 1.65 3.46 -9.41
CA ILE A 255 0.55 4.35 -8.96
C ILE A 255 -0.59 4.14 -9.96
N ARG A 256 -1.76 3.62 -9.58
CA ARG A 256 -2.92 3.60 -10.48
C ARG A 256 -3.44 5.02 -10.63
N PHE A 257 -3.57 5.47 -11.89
CA PHE A 257 -4.17 6.75 -12.23
C PHE A 257 -5.66 6.55 -12.40
N ASP A 258 -6.45 6.87 -11.37
CA ASP A 258 -7.91 6.80 -11.42
C ASP A 258 -8.46 7.92 -12.33
N SER A 259 -8.41 7.71 -13.65
CA SER A 259 -9.05 8.55 -14.66
C SER A 259 -9.96 7.71 -15.53
N ALA A 260 -11.19 8.17 -15.75
CA ALA A 260 -12.10 7.52 -16.70
C ALA A 260 -11.74 7.84 -18.16
N ILE A 261 -10.90 8.88 -18.36
CA ILE A 261 -10.43 9.35 -19.68
C ILE A 261 -9.09 8.69 -20.03
N ILE A 262 -8.09 8.75 -19.15
CA ILE A 262 -6.76 8.16 -19.39
C ILE A 262 -6.74 6.72 -18.89
N LYS A 263 -7.08 5.79 -19.79
CA LYS A 263 -7.06 4.35 -19.52
C LYS A 263 -5.76 3.66 -19.94
N ASP A 264 -5.09 4.18 -20.97
CA ASP A 264 -3.83 3.61 -21.45
C ASP A 264 -2.65 4.00 -20.55
N THR A 265 -1.96 3.00 -20.02
CA THR A 265 -0.73 3.15 -19.23
C THR A 265 0.38 3.94 -19.93
N LYS A 266 0.46 3.91 -21.28
CA LYS A 266 1.43 4.70 -22.05
C LYS A 266 1.14 6.20 -21.96
N HIS A 267 -0.14 6.58 -22.02
CA HIS A 267 -0.58 7.97 -21.87
C HIS A 267 -0.31 8.48 -20.45
N PHE A 268 -0.60 7.67 -19.43
CA PHE A 268 -0.28 8.03 -18.05
C PHE A 268 1.23 8.19 -17.83
N LYS A 269 2.05 7.29 -18.40
CA LYS A 269 3.52 7.40 -18.31
C LYS A 269 4.03 8.72 -18.88
N LYS A 270 3.46 9.20 -20.00
CA LYS A 270 3.81 10.50 -20.58
C LYS A 270 3.48 11.66 -19.65
N LEU A 271 2.29 11.67 -19.04
CA LEU A 271 1.93 12.67 -18.03
C LEU A 271 2.90 12.66 -16.85
N LYS A 272 3.30 11.48 -16.38
CA LYS A 272 4.29 11.32 -15.30
C LYS A 272 5.66 11.89 -15.68
N GLU A 273 6.14 11.58 -16.88
CA GLU A 273 7.38 12.13 -17.43
C GLU A 273 7.34 13.66 -17.52
N TRP A 274 6.22 14.25 -17.94
CA TRP A 274 6.09 15.70 -18.14
C TRP A 274 5.94 16.51 -16.86
N ILE A 275 5.23 15.98 -15.87
CA ILE A 275 5.03 16.61 -14.56
C ILE A 275 6.26 16.41 -13.68
N ASN A 276 6.90 15.24 -13.77
CA ASN A 276 8.13 14.89 -13.04
C ASN A 276 8.07 15.21 -11.54
N ASP A 277 6.95 14.89 -10.92
CA ASP A 277 6.67 15.16 -9.51
C ASP A 277 6.03 13.91 -8.90
N ASN A 278 6.87 13.01 -8.39
CA ASN A 278 6.39 11.72 -7.85
C ASN A 278 5.49 11.93 -6.63
N GLU A 279 5.73 12.97 -5.84
CA GLU A 279 4.92 13.30 -4.68
C GLU A 279 3.50 13.71 -5.10
N PHE A 280 3.39 14.55 -6.14
CA PHE A 280 2.09 14.91 -6.71
C PHE A 280 1.28 13.67 -7.12
N PHE A 281 1.89 12.73 -7.85
CA PHE A 281 1.18 11.51 -8.26
C PHE A 281 0.86 10.56 -7.10
N PHE A 282 1.66 10.57 -6.04
CA PHE A 282 1.38 9.75 -4.86
C PHE A 282 0.18 10.27 -4.06
N GLN A 283 -0.06 11.59 -4.10
CA GLN A 283 -1.07 12.27 -3.28
C GLN A 283 -2.28 12.77 -4.07
N MET A 284 -2.28 12.60 -5.40
CA MET A 284 -3.37 13.07 -6.25
C MET A 284 -4.67 12.33 -5.94
N LYS A 285 -5.79 13.06 -5.98
CA LYS A 285 -7.14 12.50 -5.94
C LYS A 285 -8.02 13.17 -6.99
N LYS A 286 -8.96 12.43 -7.56
CA LYS A 286 -9.98 12.99 -8.45
C LYS A 286 -10.95 13.87 -7.67
N GLY A 287 -10.68 15.18 -7.65
CA GLY A 287 -11.49 16.14 -6.90
C GLY A 287 -12.77 16.59 -7.62
N TYR A 288 -12.75 16.66 -8.95
CA TYR A 288 -13.91 17.05 -9.76
C TYR A 288 -14.03 16.18 -11.01
N SER A 289 -15.26 15.81 -11.36
CA SER A 289 -15.60 15.17 -12.62
C SER A 289 -16.90 15.76 -13.10
N ALA A 290 -16.91 16.40 -14.26
CA ALA A 290 -18.12 17.04 -14.77
C ALA A 290 -19.23 16.03 -15.06
N LYS A 291 -18.88 14.77 -15.36
CA LYS A 291 -19.85 13.67 -15.48
C LYS A 291 -20.58 13.39 -14.17
N ARG A 292 -19.86 13.45 -13.04
CA ARG A 292 -20.39 13.16 -11.70
C ARG A 292 -21.01 14.39 -11.05
N ASP A 293 -20.35 15.52 -11.20
CA ASP A 293 -20.58 16.74 -10.43
C ASP A 293 -21.36 17.80 -11.23
N GLY A 294 -21.53 17.63 -12.54
CA GLY A 294 -22.15 18.61 -13.42
C GLY A 294 -21.15 19.59 -14.04
N PHE A 295 -21.63 20.32 -15.05
CA PHE A 295 -20.79 21.16 -15.93
C PHE A 295 -20.78 22.65 -15.56
N SER A 296 -21.41 23.04 -14.44
CA SER A 296 -21.48 24.47 -14.08
C SER A 296 -20.17 25.00 -13.50
N THR A 297 -19.88 26.26 -13.80
CA THR A 297 -18.67 26.97 -13.31
C THR A 297 -18.70 27.16 -11.81
N GLY A 298 -19.88 27.40 -11.23
CA GLY A 298 -20.03 27.47 -9.78
C GLY A 298 -19.61 26.18 -9.06
N ILE A 299 -19.91 25.00 -9.64
CA ILE A 299 -19.48 23.72 -9.06
C ILE A 299 -17.98 23.50 -9.26
N PHE A 300 -17.45 23.89 -10.42
CA PHE A 300 -16.01 23.89 -10.67
C PHE A 300 -15.29 24.70 -9.58
N HIS A 301 -15.60 25.99 -9.43
CA HIS A 301 -14.96 26.87 -8.45
C HIS A 301 -15.07 26.32 -7.02
N LYS A 302 -16.26 25.87 -6.62
CA LYS A 302 -16.48 25.25 -5.31
C LYS A 302 -15.56 24.06 -5.03
N LYS A 303 -15.21 23.26 -6.05
CA LYS A 303 -14.38 22.04 -5.89
C LYS A 303 -12.89 22.27 -6.18
N CYS A 304 -12.57 23.25 -7.02
CA CYS A 304 -11.29 23.35 -7.71
C CYS A 304 -10.43 24.53 -7.25
N ASP A 305 -11.06 25.57 -6.69
CA ASP A 305 -10.34 26.73 -6.21
C ASP A 305 -9.49 26.40 -4.97
N ASN A 306 -8.35 27.09 -4.85
CA ASN A 306 -7.37 26.97 -3.76
C ASN A 306 -6.75 25.56 -3.59
N LYS A 307 -6.77 24.73 -4.64
CA LYS A 307 -6.22 23.36 -4.61
C LYS A 307 -4.73 23.24 -5.00
N GLY A 308 -4.08 24.34 -5.40
CA GLY A 308 -2.66 24.34 -5.76
C GLY A 308 -2.37 23.51 -7.00
N LYS A 309 -1.43 22.55 -6.91
CA LYS A 309 -1.04 21.70 -8.05
C LYS A 309 -2.26 20.96 -8.61
N THR A 310 -2.52 21.17 -9.89
CA THR A 310 -3.73 20.67 -10.54
C THR A 310 -3.40 20.08 -11.91
N LEU A 311 -3.96 18.91 -12.19
CA LEU A 311 -3.97 18.29 -13.52
C LEU A 311 -5.41 18.25 -14.04
N ILE A 312 -5.64 18.84 -15.21
CA ILE A 312 -6.95 18.82 -15.89
C ILE A 312 -6.86 17.94 -17.13
N ILE A 313 -7.92 17.17 -17.36
CA ILE A 313 -8.05 16.26 -18.50
C ILE A 313 -9.42 16.49 -19.18
N PHE A 314 -9.38 16.83 -20.46
CA PHE A 314 -10.55 16.99 -21.31
C PHE A 314 -10.69 15.81 -22.25
N GLN A 315 -11.93 15.38 -22.50
CA GLN A 315 -12.27 14.49 -23.60
C GLN A 315 -13.41 15.09 -24.43
N THR A 316 -13.16 15.27 -25.73
CA THR A 316 -14.17 15.76 -26.69
C THR A 316 -15.18 14.67 -27.08
N THR A 317 -16.24 15.03 -27.81
CA THR A 317 -17.15 14.02 -28.40
C THR A 317 -16.47 13.11 -29.42
N ASN A 318 -15.44 13.62 -30.09
CA ASN A 318 -14.63 12.90 -31.06
C ASN A 318 -13.47 12.14 -30.39
N ASP A 319 -13.56 11.91 -29.07
CA ASP A 319 -12.57 11.17 -28.26
C ASP A 319 -11.14 11.74 -28.27
N TYR A 320 -10.94 12.97 -28.76
CA TYR A 320 -9.69 13.70 -28.56
C TYR A 320 -9.47 14.04 -27.09
N VAL A 321 -8.22 13.90 -26.63
CA VAL A 321 -7.81 14.02 -25.23
C VAL A 321 -6.66 15.00 -25.10
N PHE A 322 -6.87 16.04 -24.31
CA PHE A 322 -5.93 17.13 -24.07
C PHE A 322 -6.17 17.72 -22.67
N GLY A 323 -5.31 18.62 -22.22
CA GLY A 323 -5.45 19.21 -20.89
C GLY A 323 -4.35 20.17 -20.54
N GLY A 324 -4.28 20.51 -19.26
CA GLY A 324 -3.22 21.36 -18.73
C GLY A 324 -2.84 21.00 -17.31
N PHE A 325 -1.65 21.41 -16.92
CA PHE A 325 -1.12 21.27 -15.57
C PHE A 325 -0.61 22.62 -15.07
N THR A 326 -0.85 22.90 -13.79
CA THR A 326 -0.35 24.08 -13.08
C THR A 326 0.06 23.72 -11.66
N LYS A 327 1.01 24.46 -11.08
CA LYS A 327 1.41 24.36 -9.67
C LYS A 327 0.63 25.27 -8.72
N VAL A 328 -0.04 26.31 -9.22
CA VAL A 328 -0.60 27.39 -8.37
C VAL A 328 -2.11 27.33 -8.15
N GLY A 329 -2.86 26.62 -9.00
CA GLY A 329 -4.31 26.43 -8.86
C GLY A 329 -5.14 27.71 -9.11
N TRP A 330 -6.47 27.57 -9.19
CA TRP A 330 -7.39 28.71 -9.32
C TRP A 330 -7.51 29.44 -7.98
N LEU A 331 -7.43 30.77 -8.00
CA LEU A 331 -7.45 31.60 -6.80
C LEU A 331 -8.54 32.68 -6.90
N PRO A 332 -9.54 32.66 -6.00
CA PRO A 332 -10.61 33.67 -5.98
C PRO A 332 -10.15 35.00 -5.40
N ASP A 333 -8.96 35.05 -4.78
CA ASP A 333 -8.39 36.25 -4.18
C ASP A 333 -7.94 37.26 -5.24
N LYS A 334 -8.82 38.25 -5.51
CA LYS A 334 -8.60 39.32 -6.49
C LYS A 334 -7.34 40.15 -6.23
N SER A 335 -6.85 40.21 -4.98
CA SER A 335 -5.63 40.94 -4.64
C SER A 335 -4.37 40.34 -5.26
N LYS A 336 -4.44 39.07 -5.67
CA LYS A 336 -3.32 38.35 -6.30
C LYS A 336 -3.39 38.36 -7.82
N TRP A 337 -4.41 38.99 -8.39
CA TRP A 337 -4.56 39.11 -9.83
C TRP A 337 -3.71 40.28 -10.34
N SER A 338 -3.14 40.15 -11.54
CA SER A 338 -2.50 41.29 -12.21
C SER A 338 -3.51 42.44 -12.40
N HIS A 339 -3.14 43.68 -12.06
CA HIS A 339 -4.00 44.87 -11.89
C HIS A 339 -4.80 45.39 -13.12
N ASP A 340 -4.91 44.63 -14.21
CA ASP A 340 -5.45 45.11 -15.49
C ASP A 340 -6.86 44.57 -15.83
N ALA A 341 -7.58 43.96 -14.90
CA ALA A 341 -8.80 43.23 -15.25
C ALA A 341 -9.93 43.38 -14.22
N GLY A 342 -11.11 43.81 -14.68
CA GLY A 342 -12.33 43.96 -13.88
C GLY A 342 -12.83 42.63 -13.29
N ASP A 343 -13.68 41.90 -14.01
CA ASP A 343 -14.31 40.65 -13.52
C ASP A 343 -13.50 39.37 -13.77
N TRP A 344 -12.22 39.50 -14.13
CA TRP A 344 -11.34 38.37 -14.42
C TRP A 344 -9.93 38.64 -13.95
N GLY A 345 -9.13 37.59 -13.80
CA GLY A 345 -7.78 37.64 -13.24
C GLY A 345 -6.80 36.76 -13.98
N ARG A 346 -5.51 37.02 -13.75
CA ARG A 346 -4.42 36.19 -14.24
C ARG A 346 -3.53 35.76 -13.08
N ILE A 347 -3.07 34.52 -13.14
CA ILE A 347 -2.22 33.92 -12.11
C ILE A 347 -0.95 33.42 -12.80
N ALA A 348 0.20 33.83 -12.27
CA ALA A 348 1.50 33.49 -12.80
C ALA A 348 1.92 32.05 -12.45
N ASP A 349 2.43 31.30 -13.43
CA ASP A 349 3.04 29.98 -13.18
C ASP A 349 4.04 29.59 -14.28
N SER A 350 5.33 29.69 -13.94
CA SER A 350 6.42 29.31 -14.84
C SER A 350 6.51 27.81 -15.12
N ASN A 351 5.79 26.97 -14.36
CA ASN A 351 5.76 25.52 -14.54
C ASN A 351 4.51 25.06 -15.30
N ALA A 352 3.60 25.96 -15.63
CA ALA A 352 2.36 25.61 -16.31
C ALA A 352 2.65 25.11 -17.73
N PHE A 353 1.83 24.16 -18.17
CA PHE A 353 1.86 23.68 -19.54
C PHE A 353 0.50 23.14 -19.96
N ILE A 354 0.26 23.20 -21.27
CA ILE A 354 -0.84 22.50 -21.93
C ILE A 354 -0.27 21.23 -22.57
N TYR A 355 -1.09 20.22 -22.80
CA TYR A 355 -0.68 19.01 -23.48
C TYR A 355 -1.80 18.45 -24.35
N SER A 356 -1.40 17.65 -25.34
CA SER A 356 -2.31 16.84 -26.15
C SER A 356 -1.84 15.39 -26.10
N ILE A 357 -2.79 14.46 -25.92
CA ILE A 357 -2.55 13.02 -25.91
C ILE A 357 -3.14 12.37 -27.17
N ILE A 358 -4.39 12.72 -27.49
CA ILE A 358 -5.07 12.29 -28.72
C ILE A 358 -5.59 13.55 -29.41
N ASN A 359 -5.17 13.79 -30.64
CA ASN A 359 -5.52 14.97 -31.43
C ASN A 359 -6.04 14.57 -32.83
N PRO A 360 -6.73 15.49 -33.53
CA PRO A 360 -7.29 15.22 -34.87
C PRO A 360 -6.26 14.84 -35.92
N LYS A 361 -5.00 15.31 -35.79
CA LYS A 361 -3.92 14.98 -36.73
C LYS A 361 -3.31 13.59 -36.48
N GLY A 362 -3.61 12.96 -35.35
CA GLY A 362 -3.00 11.69 -34.96
C GLY A 362 -1.54 11.82 -34.52
N ASP A 363 -1.08 13.04 -34.20
CA ASP A 363 0.29 13.25 -33.73
C ASP A 363 0.53 12.56 -32.38
N PHE A 364 1.77 12.15 -32.13
CA PHE A 364 2.17 11.59 -30.83
C PHE A 364 1.88 12.55 -29.67
N PRO A 365 1.70 12.05 -28.43
CA PRO A 365 1.48 12.88 -27.25
C PRO A 365 2.56 13.96 -27.09
N GLN A 366 2.13 15.20 -26.92
CA GLN A 366 3.00 16.38 -26.87
C GLN A 366 2.67 17.30 -25.70
N LYS A 367 3.71 17.94 -25.15
CA LYS A 367 3.65 18.96 -24.11
C LYS A 367 3.97 20.33 -24.73
N PHE A 368 3.24 21.34 -24.29
CA PHE A 368 3.33 22.73 -24.73
C PHE A 368 3.60 23.61 -23.51
N PRO A 369 4.89 23.88 -23.17
CA PRO A 369 5.25 24.74 -22.05
C PRO A 369 4.75 26.18 -22.24
N ILE A 370 4.57 26.89 -21.14
CA ILE A 370 4.31 28.34 -21.18
C ILE A 370 5.47 29.10 -21.85
N LYS A 371 5.14 30.16 -22.59
CA LYS A 371 6.17 31.05 -23.15
C LYS A 371 6.80 31.88 -22.02
N PRO A 372 8.12 32.08 -22.00
CA PRO A 372 8.77 32.89 -20.96
C PRO A 372 8.22 34.31 -20.82
N SER A 373 7.76 34.92 -21.92
CA SER A 373 7.15 36.26 -21.92
C SER A 373 5.71 36.31 -21.41
N GLU A 374 5.07 35.16 -21.21
CA GLU A 374 3.64 35.06 -20.89
C GLU A 374 3.39 34.38 -19.53
N ILE A 375 4.42 34.26 -18.68
CA ILE A 375 4.33 33.56 -17.38
C ILE A 375 3.19 34.10 -16.51
N ASP A 376 3.00 35.41 -16.48
CA ASP A 376 1.95 36.08 -15.70
C ASP A 376 0.53 35.82 -16.22
N CYS A 377 0.43 35.25 -17.43
CA CYS A 377 -0.82 34.90 -18.09
C CYS A 377 -1.08 33.38 -18.07
N ALA A 378 -0.36 32.61 -17.26
CA ALA A 378 -0.48 31.14 -17.25
C ALA A 378 -1.93 30.68 -17.06
N ILE A 379 -2.55 31.09 -15.96
CA ILE A 379 -3.89 30.66 -15.59
C ILE A 379 -4.82 31.86 -15.58
N GLY A 380 -5.96 31.70 -16.24
CA GLY A 380 -7.06 32.67 -16.18
C GLY A 380 -8.03 32.31 -15.07
N TYR A 381 -8.60 33.31 -14.44
CA TYR A 381 -9.68 33.17 -13.47
C TYR A 381 -10.82 34.13 -13.82
N GLY A 382 -12.06 33.74 -13.58
CA GLY A 382 -13.22 34.64 -13.59
C GLY A 382 -14.41 33.90 -13.00
N ASP A 383 -15.29 34.60 -12.26
CA ASP A 383 -16.32 33.95 -11.44
C ASP A 383 -17.35 33.15 -12.26
N GLU A 384 -17.52 33.49 -13.54
CA GLU A 384 -18.40 32.80 -14.50
C GLU A 384 -17.61 31.88 -15.47
N ARG A 385 -16.34 31.61 -15.19
CA ARG A 385 -15.43 30.92 -16.12
C ARG A 385 -14.85 29.66 -15.49
N GLY A 386 -14.81 28.58 -16.25
CA GLY A 386 -14.27 27.30 -15.80
C GLY A 386 -12.74 27.30 -15.81
N PRO A 387 -12.10 26.13 -16.00
CA PRO A 387 -10.65 26.08 -16.11
C PRO A 387 -10.17 26.83 -17.35
N ILE A 388 -9.22 27.76 -17.14
CA ILE A 388 -8.58 28.54 -18.19
C ILE A 388 -7.06 28.41 -18.10
N PHE A 389 -6.45 28.04 -19.23
CA PHE A 389 -5.01 28.20 -19.47
C PHE A 389 -4.83 29.29 -20.53
N GLY A 390 -4.17 30.38 -20.16
CA GLY A 390 -3.99 31.58 -20.98
C GLY A 390 -4.88 32.75 -20.55
N GLY A 391 -4.25 33.83 -20.09
CA GLY A 391 -4.89 35.05 -19.57
C GLY A 391 -4.96 36.22 -20.56
N LYS A 392 -4.26 36.16 -21.70
CA LYS A 392 -4.37 37.15 -22.80
C LYS A 392 -4.80 36.38 -24.04
N GLY A 393 -6.11 36.13 -24.17
CA GLY A 393 -6.61 35.11 -25.09
C GLY A 393 -6.25 33.72 -24.58
N SER A 394 -7.26 32.88 -24.39
CA SER A 394 -7.06 31.60 -23.72
C SER A 394 -6.70 30.53 -24.73
N ASP A 395 -5.60 29.84 -24.50
CA ASP A 395 -5.20 28.67 -25.28
C ASP A 395 -6.15 27.51 -25.00
N ILE A 396 -6.67 27.43 -23.76
CA ILE A 396 -7.81 26.59 -23.38
C ILE A 396 -8.71 27.42 -22.47
N ALA A 397 -10.00 27.52 -22.81
CA ALA A 397 -11.02 28.09 -21.94
C ALA A 397 -12.33 27.30 -22.01
N LEU A 398 -12.93 27.12 -20.84
CA LEU A 398 -14.31 26.67 -20.69
C LEU A 398 -15.13 27.75 -20.00
N PHE A 399 -16.31 28.02 -20.53
CA PHE A 399 -17.33 28.83 -19.87
C PHE A 399 -18.38 27.94 -19.21
N ASP A 400 -19.37 28.57 -18.57
CA ASP A 400 -20.45 27.87 -17.87
C ASP A 400 -21.14 26.83 -18.74
N ASN A 401 -21.50 25.71 -18.11
CA ASN A 401 -22.02 24.51 -18.76
C ASN A 401 -21.14 24.00 -19.93
N CYS A 402 -19.83 24.21 -19.80
CA CYS A 402 -18.84 23.85 -20.81
C CYS A 402 -19.05 24.47 -22.19
N GLN A 403 -19.71 25.64 -22.24
CA GLN A 403 -19.74 26.43 -23.45
C GLN A 403 -18.30 26.74 -23.91
N PRO A 404 -18.01 26.63 -25.22
CA PRO A 404 -16.68 26.87 -25.74
C PRO A 404 -16.30 28.33 -25.49
N GLY A 405 -15.12 28.53 -24.90
CA GLY A 405 -14.54 29.85 -24.81
C GLY A 405 -13.74 30.25 -26.03
N TRP A 406 -13.25 31.50 -26.03
CA TRP A 406 -12.28 31.93 -27.02
C TRP A 406 -11.02 31.10 -26.91
N ILE A 407 -10.74 30.30 -27.95
CA ILE A 407 -9.55 29.47 -28.05
C ILE A 407 -8.62 30.08 -29.07
N SER A 408 -7.50 30.56 -28.56
CA SER A 408 -6.41 31.19 -29.29
C SER A 408 -5.16 30.35 -29.06
N PHE A 409 -5.19 29.08 -29.47
CA PHE A 409 -4.10 28.15 -29.19
C PHE A 409 -2.79 28.67 -29.80
N GLY A 410 -1.74 28.74 -28.96
CA GLY A 410 -0.46 29.31 -29.32
C GLY A 410 -0.28 30.76 -28.94
N GLN A 411 -1.20 31.38 -28.21
CA GLN A 411 -1.05 32.75 -27.73
C GLN A 411 -0.15 32.79 -26.49
N THR A 412 -0.51 32.06 -25.44
CA THR A 412 0.21 31.99 -24.14
C THR A 412 1.19 30.82 -24.11
N TYR A 413 0.81 29.68 -24.66
CA TYR A 413 1.62 28.46 -24.64
C TYR A 413 2.33 28.24 -25.98
N GLN A 414 3.41 27.46 -25.96
CA GLN A 414 4.15 27.12 -27.17
C GLN A 414 3.30 26.28 -28.13
N LEU A 415 3.52 26.44 -29.44
CA LEU A 415 2.82 25.67 -30.47
C LEU A 415 3.56 24.38 -30.84
N PRO A 416 2.84 23.36 -31.35
CA PRO A 416 3.44 22.28 -32.11
C PRO A 416 4.34 22.83 -33.22
N LYS A 417 5.44 22.12 -33.50
CA LYS A 417 6.38 22.52 -34.54
C LYS A 417 5.66 22.59 -35.90
N GLY A 418 5.78 23.73 -36.58
CA GLY A 418 5.18 23.96 -37.90
C GLY A 418 3.79 24.58 -37.89
N LEU A 419 3.17 24.78 -36.72
CA LEU A 419 1.92 25.55 -36.61
C LEU A 419 2.20 27.02 -36.33
N VAL A 420 1.31 27.87 -36.84
CA VAL A 420 1.40 29.34 -36.72
C VAL A 420 0.15 29.85 -36.00
N PHE A 421 0.35 30.72 -35.02
CA PHE A 421 -0.73 31.35 -34.27
C PHE A 421 -1.71 32.08 -35.21
N GLY A 422 -3.01 31.98 -34.93
CA GLY A 422 -4.07 32.63 -35.73
C GLY A 422 -4.54 31.82 -36.95
N ASN A 423 -3.83 30.77 -37.36
CA ASN A 423 -4.30 29.90 -38.44
C ASN A 423 -5.46 28.99 -37.96
N PRO A 424 -6.49 28.74 -38.79
CA PRO A 424 -7.60 27.86 -38.43
C PRO A 424 -7.17 26.45 -38.01
N GLU A 425 -6.16 25.91 -38.69
CA GLU A 425 -5.57 24.61 -38.38
C GLU A 425 -5.00 24.55 -36.96
N THR A 426 -4.41 25.65 -36.50
CA THR A 426 -3.85 25.77 -35.15
C THR A 426 -4.95 25.75 -34.09
N ASN A 427 -6.03 26.50 -34.30
CA ASN A 427 -7.15 26.54 -33.34
C ASN A 427 -7.91 25.21 -33.28
N ASN A 428 -7.91 24.44 -34.36
CA ASN A 428 -8.52 23.11 -34.41
C ASN A 428 -7.60 21.99 -33.92
N TYR A 429 -6.33 22.26 -33.61
CA TYR A 429 -5.34 21.23 -33.31
C TYR A 429 -5.71 20.36 -32.10
N LEU A 430 -6.32 20.92 -31.06
CA LEU A 430 -6.66 20.15 -29.86
C LEU A 430 -7.97 19.37 -30.01
N THR A 431 -8.91 19.86 -30.85
CA THR A 431 -10.33 19.48 -30.74
C THR A 431 -11.05 19.21 -32.06
N GLY A 432 -10.44 19.55 -33.20
CA GLY A 432 -10.88 19.19 -34.55
C GLY A 432 -11.92 20.10 -35.19
N SER A 433 -12.71 20.84 -34.41
CA SER A 433 -13.67 21.85 -34.89
C SER A 433 -14.15 22.74 -33.75
N SER A 434 -14.96 23.76 -34.07
CA SER A 434 -15.75 24.52 -33.11
C SER A 434 -16.92 23.68 -32.51
N TYR A 435 -16.53 22.72 -31.66
CA TYR A 435 -17.12 22.06 -30.48
C TYR A 435 -18.55 21.46 -30.41
N ALA A 436 -18.59 20.13 -30.21
CA ALA A 436 -19.56 19.40 -29.36
C ALA A 436 -18.78 18.54 -28.33
N LYS A 437 -19.19 18.43 -27.05
CA LYS A 437 -18.40 17.79 -25.94
C LYS A 437 -19.12 16.63 -25.22
N LYS A 438 -18.33 15.70 -24.62
CA LYS A 438 -18.80 14.49 -23.92
C LYS A 438 -18.35 14.38 -22.44
N LEU A 439 -17.08 14.66 -22.05
CA LEU A 439 -16.58 14.42 -20.68
C LEU A 439 -15.44 15.38 -20.23
N LEU A 440 -15.44 15.80 -18.95
CA LEU A 440 -14.37 16.59 -18.28
C LEU A 440 -14.01 15.97 -16.91
N GLU A 441 -12.71 15.78 -16.63
CA GLU A 441 -12.18 15.36 -15.32
C GLU A 441 -11.08 16.31 -14.83
N ILE A 442 -11.09 16.65 -13.53
CA ILE A 442 -10.07 17.47 -12.90
C ILE A 442 -9.56 16.80 -11.61
N ILE A 443 -8.25 16.67 -11.55
CA ILE A 443 -7.52 15.95 -10.50
C ILE A 443 -6.68 16.96 -9.72
N PHE A 444 -6.83 16.94 -8.40
CA PHE A 444 -6.17 17.87 -7.49
C PHE A 444 -5.33 17.13 -6.45
N LYS A 445 -4.32 17.81 -5.90
CA LYS A 445 -3.63 17.37 -4.67
C LYS A 445 -4.62 17.48 -3.50
N ASP A 446 -4.82 16.40 -2.74
CA ASP A 446 -5.59 16.44 -1.49
C ASP A 446 -4.73 17.18 -0.45
N SER A 447 -5.10 18.42 -0.10
CA SER A 447 -4.34 19.18 0.90
C SER A 447 -4.66 18.60 2.27
N LYS A 448 -3.74 17.84 2.85
CA LYS A 448 -3.70 17.58 4.29
C LYS A 448 -2.73 18.57 4.92
N ILE A 449 -3.05 19.14 6.09
CA ILE A 449 -2.13 20.02 6.83
C ILE A 449 -0.81 19.29 7.16
N ILE A 450 -0.87 17.96 7.34
CA ILE A 450 0.25 17.12 7.75
C ILE A 450 0.73 16.30 6.55
N GLU A 451 1.72 16.83 5.85
CA GLU A 451 2.30 16.23 4.63
C GLU A 451 3.60 15.43 4.91
N ASP A 452 4.24 15.65 6.07
CA ASP A 452 5.51 15.01 6.43
C ASP A 452 5.30 13.65 7.12
N PHE A 453 5.87 12.60 6.52
CA PHE A 453 5.79 11.24 7.03
C PHE A 453 6.37 11.07 8.44
N GLU A 454 7.41 11.83 8.80
CA GLU A 454 7.99 11.78 10.16
C GLU A 454 7.06 12.42 11.18
N TYR A 455 6.28 13.45 10.80
CA TYR A 455 5.23 14.00 11.67
C TYR A 455 4.07 13.03 11.86
N VAL A 456 3.65 12.33 10.81
CA VAL A 456 2.62 11.28 10.92
C VAL A 456 3.07 10.17 11.87
N LYS A 457 4.32 9.70 11.75
CA LYS A 457 4.88 8.71 12.70
C LYS A 457 4.89 9.20 14.13
N LYS A 458 5.27 10.47 14.37
CA LYS A 458 5.28 11.05 15.73
C LYS A 458 3.88 11.11 16.32
N LEU A 459 2.90 11.60 15.56
CA LEU A 459 1.51 11.64 16.01
C LEU A 459 0.98 10.24 16.29
N LYS A 460 1.32 9.26 15.44
CA LYS A 460 0.99 7.85 15.67
C LYS A 460 1.51 7.32 17.00
N ARG A 461 2.75 7.66 17.36
CA ARG A 461 3.31 7.33 18.66
C ARG A 461 2.66 8.07 19.83
N TRP A 462 2.15 9.27 19.61
CA TRP A 462 1.58 10.10 20.69
C TRP A 462 0.12 9.81 21.00
N ILE A 463 -0.70 9.45 20.00
CA ILE A 463 -2.12 9.12 20.23
C ILE A 463 -2.26 7.74 20.85
N GLU A 464 -1.30 6.83 20.61
CA GLU A 464 -1.29 5.46 21.17
C GLU A 464 -2.57 4.67 20.89
N ASP A 465 -3.25 5.01 19.79
CA ASP A 465 -4.46 4.34 19.29
C ASP A 465 -4.27 4.02 17.80
N ASP A 466 -3.89 2.76 17.55
CA ASP A 466 -3.71 2.25 16.18
C ASP A 466 -5.04 2.21 15.40
N ASN A 467 -6.17 2.00 16.09
CA ASN A 467 -7.48 2.00 15.45
C ASN A 467 -7.83 3.42 14.98
N PHE A 468 -7.62 4.43 15.84
CA PHE A 468 -7.78 5.84 15.48
C PHE A 468 -7.05 6.17 14.18
N PHE A 469 -5.76 5.86 14.07
CA PHE A 469 -5.00 6.19 12.87
C PHE A 469 -5.42 5.44 11.61
N ASN A 470 -5.88 4.19 11.76
CA ASN A 470 -6.23 3.35 10.62
C ASN A 470 -7.64 3.67 10.07
N SER A 471 -8.55 4.16 10.90
CA SER A 471 -9.94 4.45 10.52
C SER A 471 -10.36 5.91 10.61
N MET A 472 -9.50 6.82 11.12
CA MET A 472 -9.81 8.25 11.15
C MET A 472 -10.13 8.78 9.76
N LYS A 473 -11.17 9.61 9.68
CA LYS A 473 -11.52 10.34 8.47
C LYS A 473 -11.46 11.84 8.72
N LEU A 474 -11.18 12.59 7.66
CA LEU A 474 -11.27 14.05 7.69
C LEU A 474 -12.74 14.46 7.82
N GLY A 475 -13.12 14.78 9.04
CA GLY A 475 -14.46 15.12 9.45
C GLY A 475 -14.84 16.55 9.08
N TYR A 476 -13.94 17.48 9.37
CA TYR A 476 -14.12 18.91 9.14
C TYR A 476 -12.85 19.52 8.54
N SER A 477 -13.01 20.43 7.59
CA SER A 477 -11.92 21.28 7.08
C SER A 477 -12.42 22.71 6.91
N GLY A 478 -11.69 23.68 7.47
CA GLY A 478 -12.01 25.10 7.35
C GLY A 478 -12.11 25.56 5.89
N LYS A 479 -11.23 25.06 5.00
CA LYS A 479 -11.33 25.28 3.55
C LYS A 479 -12.60 24.74 2.91
N ARG A 480 -13.02 23.53 3.30
CA ARG A 480 -14.14 22.82 2.65
C ARG A 480 -15.48 23.28 3.21
N ASP A 481 -15.54 23.42 4.52
CA ASP A 481 -16.77 23.57 5.29
C ASP A 481 -16.99 25.02 5.74
N GLY A 482 -15.99 25.89 5.59
CA GLY A 482 -15.99 27.25 6.12
C GLY A 482 -15.79 27.25 7.64
N PHE A 483 -15.28 28.36 8.17
CA PHE A 483 -15.09 28.53 9.61
C PHE A 483 -16.40 28.96 10.30
N PHE A 484 -17.38 28.05 10.28
CA PHE A 484 -18.68 28.26 10.92
C PHE A 484 -18.81 27.35 12.13
N THR A 485 -18.98 27.94 13.32
CA THR A 485 -19.02 27.19 14.60
C THR A 485 -20.11 26.13 14.61
N LYS A 486 -21.31 26.50 14.14
CA LYS A 486 -22.44 25.57 14.00
C LYS A 486 -22.09 24.34 13.15
N ILE A 487 -21.44 24.54 11.98
CA ILE A 487 -21.08 23.42 11.10
C ILE A 487 -20.00 22.55 11.75
N PHE A 488 -19.05 23.17 12.46
CA PHE A 488 -18.02 22.44 13.19
C PHE A 488 -18.63 21.59 14.32
N HIS A 489 -19.52 22.16 15.13
CA HIS A 489 -20.20 21.48 16.23
C HIS A 489 -21.12 20.36 15.75
N GLU A 490 -21.96 20.61 14.73
CA GLU A 490 -22.83 19.61 14.10
C GLU A 490 -22.03 18.37 13.64
N LYS A 491 -20.84 18.58 13.06
CA LYS A 491 -20.00 17.50 12.54
C LYS A 491 -19.19 16.76 13.59
N PHE A 492 -18.86 17.43 14.69
CA PHE A 492 -18.00 16.87 15.75
C PHE A 492 -18.80 16.40 16.98
N GLY A 493 -20.14 16.55 16.95
CA GLY A 493 -21.02 16.18 18.05
C GLY A 493 -20.86 17.06 19.28
N TRP A 494 -20.28 18.24 19.15
CA TRP A 494 -20.23 19.24 20.22
C TRP A 494 -21.62 19.85 20.37
N LYS A 495 -22.11 19.96 21.60
CA LYS A 495 -23.48 20.42 21.84
C LYS A 495 -23.55 21.93 21.66
N ASP A 496 -24.15 22.37 20.55
CA ASP A 496 -24.35 23.77 20.13
C ASP A 496 -25.05 24.69 21.17
N THR A 497 -25.56 24.16 22.29
CA THR A 497 -26.51 24.89 23.15
C THR A 497 -25.99 25.30 24.54
N LYS A 498 -24.82 24.82 24.99
CA LYS A 498 -24.29 25.16 26.32
C LYS A 498 -22.77 25.28 26.34
N MET A 499 -22.28 26.32 27.00
CA MET A 499 -20.89 26.44 27.43
C MET A 499 -20.60 25.34 28.45
N GLU A 500 -19.77 24.36 28.09
CA GLU A 500 -19.44 23.24 28.96
C GLU A 500 -17.98 22.78 28.81
N TYR A 501 -17.40 22.31 29.90
CA TYR A 501 -16.13 21.60 29.89
C TYR A 501 -16.35 20.13 29.57
N ILE A 502 -15.49 19.59 28.71
CA ILE A 502 -15.46 18.18 28.32
C ILE A 502 -14.19 17.57 28.93
N PRO A 503 -14.33 16.71 29.95
CA PRO A 503 -13.20 16.01 30.55
C PRO A 503 -12.55 15.05 29.55
N ASP A 504 -11.22 15.08 29.44
CA ASP A 504 -10.46 14.12 28.64
C ASP A 504 -9.04 13.93 29.22
N PRO A 505 -8.78 12.83 29.97
CA PRO A 505 -7.48 12.56 30.57
C PRO A 505 -6.39 12.22 29.54
N LYS A 506 -6.78 11.93 28.29
CA LYS A 506 -5.83 11.63 27.20
C LYS A 506 -5.56 12.86 26.33
N ALA A 507 -6.22 13.98 26.57
CA ALA A 507 -6.03 15.19 25.78
C ALA A 507 -4.58 15.69 25.85
N PHE A 508 -4.11 16.22 24.72
CA PHE A 508 -2.80 16.85 24.64
C PHE A 508 -2.78 17.93 23.55
N ILE A 509 -1.96 18.95 23.76
CA ILE A 509 -1.58 19.92 22.74
C ILE A 509 -0.24 19.47 22.15
N PHE A 510 0.08 19.87 20.92
CA PHE A 510 1.38 19.59 20.34
C PHE A 510 1.83 20.68 19.37
N THR A 511 3.13 20.70 19.08
CA THR A 511 3.70 21.44 17.96
C THR A 511 4.47 20.48 17.08
N LEU A 512 4.28 20.57 15.76
CA LEU A 512 5.12 19.86 14.78
C LEU A 512 6.28 20.73 14.31
N LYS A 513 5.97 22.02 14.09
CA LYS A 513 6.87 23.14 13.87
C LYS A 513 6.38 24.29 14.75
N ASN A 514 7.31 25.10 15.26
CA ASN A 514 6.98 26.32 15.99
C ASN A 514 7.88 27.49 15.52
N PRO A 515 7.58 28.74 15.91
CA PRO A 515 8.31 29.92 15.44
C PRO A 515 9.80 29.96 15.81
N LYS A 516 10.20 29.21 16.84
CA LYS A 516 11.60 29.11 17.29
C LYS A 516 12.32 27.88 16.71
N GLU A 517 11.69 27.15 15.77
CA GLU A 517 12.20 25.91 15.18
C GLU A 517 12.55 24.82 16.21
N ASN A 518 11.89 24.83 17.38
CA ASN A 518 12.08 23.78 18.38
C ASN A 518 11.61 22.42 17.81
N PRO A 519 12.20 21.30 18.28
CA PRO A 519 11.74 19.97 17.90
C PRO A 519 10.25 19.76 18.21
N SER A 520 9.59 18.95 17.38
CA SER A 520 8.18 18.60 17.60
C SER A 520 7.96 18.03 19.00
N GLN A 521 7.00 18.56 19.74
CA GLN A 521 6.78 18.24 21.15
C GLN A 521 5.29 18.06 21.47
N LYS A 522 5.00 17.13 22.38
CA LYS A 522 3.68 16.84 22.97
C LYS A 522 3.58 17.50 24.34
N PHE A 523 2.41 18.04 24.64
CA PHE A 523 2.03 18.70 25.89
C PHE A 523 0.78 18.04 26.46
N PRO A 524 0.92 16.98 27.27
CA PRO A 524 -0.22 16.33 27.92
C PRO A 524 -0.98 17.27 28.85
N ILE A 525 -2.28 17.01 29.04
CA ILE A 525 -3.08 17.62 30.11
C ILE A 525 -2.47 17.32 31.48
N LYS A 526 -2.55 18.27 32.41
CA LYS A 526 -2.13 18.04 33.80
C LYS A 526 -3.16 17.16 34.51
N LYS A 527 -2.69 16.26 35.37
CA LYS A 527 -3.54 15.28 36.09
C LYS A 527 -4.63 15.92 36.95
N ASP A 528 -4.41 17.14 37.42
CA ASP A 528 -5.32 17.92 38.25
C ASP A 528 -6.22 18.88 37.45
N HIS A 529 -6.19 18.80 36.11
CA HIS A 529 -6.97 19.65 35.20
C HIS A 529 -7.69 18.83 34.10
N GLU A 530 -7.82 17.52 34.27
CA GLU A 530 -8.44 16.61 33.27
C GLU A 530 -9.90 16.97 33.00
N GLU A 531 -10.59 17.55 33.99
CA GLU A 531 -11.99 17.98 33.93
C GLU A 531 -12.24 19.24 33.09
N ILE A 532 -11.18 20.00 32.77
CA ILE A 532 -11.25 21.21 31.94
C ILE A 532 -10.46 21.07 30.63
N ALA A 533 -10.21 19.83 30.18
CA ALA A 533 -9.35 19.54 29.04
C ALA A 533 -9.80 20.25 27.76
N ILE A 534 -11.09 20.20 27.45
CA ILE A 534 -11.69 20.80 26.25
C ILE A 534 -12.87 21.67 26.70
N PHE A 535 -13.10 22.78 25.99
CA PHE A 535 -14.26 23.64 26.22
C PHE A 535 -15.08 23.78 24.94
N SER A 536 -16.39 23.58 25.05
CA SER A 536 -17.34 23.78 23.95
C SER A 536 -18.01 25.13 24.10
N ASP A 537 -17.87 26.00 23.11
CA ASP A 537 -18.47 27.35 23.08
C ASP A 537 -19.19 27.60 21.74
N PRO A 538 -20.43 28.12 21.72
CA PRO A 538 -21.18 28.38 20.49
C PRO A 538 -20.53 29.38 19.51
N ILE A 539 -19.54 30.14 19.97
CA ILE A 539 -18.82 31.17 19.20
C ILE A 539 -17.46 30.65 18.72
N TYR A 540 -16.78 29.81 19.51
CA TYR A 540 -15.44 29.33 19.17
C TYR A 540 -15.45 27.97 18.47
N GLY A 541 -14.42 27.74 17.66
CA GLY A 541 -14.08 26.42 17.17
C GLY A 541 -13.47 25.55 18.28
N PRO A 542 -12.41 24.77 18.02
CA PRO A 542 -11.77 23.99 19.07
C PRO A 542 -11.12 24.89 20.15
N VAL A 543 -11.44 24.63 21.42
CA VAL A 543 -10.83 25.25 22.60
C VAL A 543 -10.29 24.15 23.52
N PHE A 544 -9.01 24.22 23.87
CA PHE A 544 -8.38 23.33 24.83
C PHE A 544 -7.94 24.14 26.06
N GLY A 545 -8.32 23.65 27.23
CA GLY A 545 -8.03 24.26 28.53
C GLY A 545 -9.11 25.25 29.00
N ASN A 546 -8.75 26.09 29.98
CA ASN A 546 -9.71 26.93 30.68
C ASN A 546 -10.15 28.14 29.85
N TYR A 547 -11.42 28.19 29.46
CA TYR A 547 -11.96 29.27 28.64
C TYR A 547 -11.92 30.65 29.32
N HIS A 548 -12.11 30.72 30.64
CA HIS A 548 -12.18 31.99 31.36
C HIS A 548 -10.87 32.80 31.31
N TYR A 549 -9.77 32.17 30.92
CA TYR A 549 -8.46 32.78 30.75
C TYR A 549 -7.94 32.71 29.31
N GLY A 550 -8.82 32.46 28.34
CA GLY A 550 -8.50 32.40 26.89
C GLY A 550 -8.06 31.04 26.37
N GLY A 551 -8.05 30.01 27.23
CA GLY A 551 -7.57 28.66 26.94
C GLY A 551 -6.04 28.59 26.79
N ASP A 552 -5.53 27.36 26.84
CA ASP A 552 -4.15 27.07 26.43
C ASP A 552 -4.01 27.25 24.91
N ILE A 553 -5.06 26.87 24.16
CA ILE A 553 -5.21 27.16 22.74
C ILE A 553 -6.71 27.28 22.39
N SER A 554 -7.09 28.28 21.61
CA SER A 554 -8.45 28.47 21.11
C SER A 554 -8.48 28.97 19.67
N ALA A 555 -9.40 28.43 18.88
CA ALA A 555 -9.67 28.89 17.53
C ALA A 555 -10.91 29.78 17.51
N ASN A 556 -10.75 31.08 17.26
CA ASN A 556 -11.88 31.98 17.09
C ASN A 556 -12.39 31.92 15.64
N PHE A 557 -13.61 31.42 15.46
CA PHE A 557 -14.24 31.38 14.13
C PHE A 557 -14.98 32.68 13.79
N SER A 558 -15.32 33.49 14.78
CA SER A 558 -15.92 34.81 14.56
C SER A 558 -14.91 35.86 14.05
N ASP A 559 -13.62 35.68 14.38
CA ASP A 559 -12.50 36.43 13.81
C ASP A 559 -11.32 35.50 13.50
N LEU A 560 -11.22 35.08 12.23
CA LEU A 560 -10.15 34.19 11.76
C LEU A 560 -8.76 34.82 11.78
N ASN A 561 -8.68 36.15 11.96
CA ASN A 561 -7.42 36.84 12.19
C ASN A 561 -6.95 36.73 13.65
N GLU A 562 -7.71 36.06 14.52
CA GLU A 562 -7.47 36.05 15.97
C GLU A 562 -7.77 34.70 16.64
N GLY A 563 -6.92 33.69 16.42
CA GLY A 563 -6.77 32.56 17.34
C GLY A 563 -5.96 32.95 18.58
N ASN A 564 -6.21 32.32 19.74
CA ASN A 564 -5.55 32.69 20.99
C ASN A 564 -4.78 31.53 21.63
N SER A 565 -3.68 31.87 22.30
CA SER A 565 -2.91 30.97 23.19
C SER A 565 -2.40 31.77 24.39
N TYR A 566 -3.33 32.37 25.12
CA TYR A 566 -3.03 33.37 26.14
C TYR A 566 -2.51 32.75 27.45
N ALA A 567 -3.02 31.57 27.79
CA ALA A 567 -2.71 30.88 29.04
C ALA A 567 -2.03 29.52 28.81
N PHE A 568 -1.18 29.41 27.78
CA PHE A 568 -0.48 28.13 27.51
C PHE A 568 0.36 27.70 28.72
N GLY A 569 0.05 26.53 29.26
CA GLY A 569 0.61 26.02 30.51
C GLY A 569 -0.37 26.01 31.67
N GLN A 570 -1.61 26.48 31.50
CA GLN A 570 -2.63 26.48 32.54
C GLN A 570 -3.19 25.08 32.77
N ALA A 571 -3.90 24.52 31.80
CA ALA A 571 -4.44 23.16 31.88
C ALA A 571 -3.44 22.13 31.34
N TYR A 572 -2.62 22.50 30.35
CA TYR A 572 -1.65 21.60 29.72
C TYR A 572 -0.25 21.82 30.25
N THR A 573 0.60 20.80 30.12
CA THR A 573 2.02 20.90 30.50
C THR A 573 2.79 21.79 29.52
N VAL A 574 3.88 22.41 30.00
CA VAL A 574 4.78 23.25 29.20
C VAL A 574 6.22 22.76 29.28
N PRO A 575 7.08 23.14 28.33
CA PRO A 575 8.52 22.93 28.43
C PRO A 575 9.09 23.50 29.74
N PHE A 576 10.14 22.86 30.24
CA PHE A 576 10.85 23.32 31.42
C PHE A 576 11.35 24.76 31.25
N GLY A 577 11.13 25.59 32.26
CA GLY A 577 11.56 26.99 32.29
C GLY A 577 10.55 28.01 31.73
N ILE A 578 9.42 27.57 31.16
CA ILE A 578 8.37 28.48 30.67
C ILE A 578 7.38 28.79 31.79
N GLY A 579 7.32 30.06 32.18
CA GLY A 579 6.38 30.54 33.19
C GLY A 579 4.97 30.77 32.64
N LEU A 580 3.95 30.54 33.49
CA LEU A 580 2.56 30.91 33.23
C LEU A 580 2.43 32.40 32.91
N TYR A 581 1.60 32.74 31.93
CA TYR A 581 1.35 34.12 31.47
C TYR A 581 2.62 34.89 31.06
N SER A 582 3.73 34.19 30.84
CA SER A 582 4.95 34.81 30.35
C SER A 582 4.83 35.10 28.86
N LEU A 583 5.59 36.11 28.39
CA LEU A 583 5.71 36.40 26.96
C LEU A 583 6.19 35.17 26.16
N GLU A 584 7.00 34.32 26.79
CA GLU A 584 7.49 33.09 26.18
C GLU A 584 6.37 32.04 26.04
N SER A 585 5.55 31.84 27.07
CA SER A 585 4.36 30.97 27.01
C SER A 585 3.41 31.41 25.89
N MET A 586 3.05 32.69 25.86
CA MET A 586 2.12 33.27 24.87
C MET A 586 2.62 33.18 23.43
N ASN A 587 3.93 33.05 23.23
CA ASN A 587 4.56 32.96 21.90
C ASN A 587 4.97 31.53 21.51
N TYR A 588 4.84 30.55 22.41
CA TYR A 588 5.48 29.25 22.21
C TYR A 588 4.89 28.44 21.06
N LEU A 589 3.55 28.41 20.95
CA LEU A 589 2.85 27.57 19.98
C LEU A 589 2.92 28.15 18.56
N ALA A 590 2.29 29.30 18.34
CA ALA A 590 2.11 29.90 17.01
C ALA A 590 2.83 31.26 16.84
N GLY A 591 3.37 31.83 17.93
CA GLY A 591 3.91 33.19 17.94
C GLY A 591 2.82 34.26 17.89
N GLY A 592 3.13 35.52 18.23
CA GLY A 592 2.22 36.66 18.10
C GLY A 592 1.61 37.22 19.39
N ASN A 593 2.32 37.12 20.51
CA ASN A 593 1.94 37.67 21.82
C ASN A 593 0.54 37.21 22.27
N GLY A 594 0.27 35.91 22.17
CA GLY A 594 -0.99 35.30 22.59
C GLY A 594 -2.09 35.36 21.53
N LYS A 595 -1.85 36.00 20.38
CA LYS A 595 -2.76 36.06 19.23
C LYS A 595 -2.08 35.55 17.96
N TRP A 596 -2.76 34.72 17.19
CA TRP A 596 -2.21 34.13 15.96
C TRP A 596 -3.31 33.93 14.91
N ARG A 597 -2.94 33.88 13.62
CA ARG A 597 -3.91 33.74 12.53
C ARG A 597 -4.10 32.28 12.13
N ILE A 598 -5.35 31.88 11.97
CA ILE A 598 -5.68 30.54 11.46
C ILE A 598 -5.60 30.57 9.95
N LYS A 599 -4.65 29.82 9.38
CA LYS A 599 -4.54 29.66 7.91
C LYS A 599 -5.38 28.50 7.39
N GLU A 600 -5.45 27.41 8.14
CA GLU A 600 -6.24 26.22 7.85
C GLU A 600 -6.54 25.49 9.16
N LEU A 601 -7.67 24.80 9.22
CA LEU A 601 -8.02 23.90 10.31
C LEU A 601 -8.57 22.60 9.74
N GLU A 602 -8.04 21.47 10.21
CA GLU A 602 -8.54 20.14 9.89
C GLU A 602 -8.84 19.39 11.19
N CYS A 603 -9.99 18.74 11.24
CA CYS A 603 -10.38 17.91 12.37
C CYS A 603 -10.71 16.50 11.89
N PHE A 604 -10.12 15.52 12.56
CA PHE A 604 -10.24 14.11 12.24
C PHE A 604 -10.98 13.40 13.36
N PHE A 605 -11.86 12.47 13.00
CA PHE A 605 -12.60 11.65 13.97
C PHE A 605 -12.72 10.19 13.48
N LEU A 606 -13.03 9.31 14.41
CA LEU A 606 -13.39 7.91 14.17
C LEU A 606 -14.84 7.85 13.65
N ILE A 607 -15.08 6.98 12.66
CA ILE A 607 -16.44 6.63 12.20
C ILE A 607 -16.91 5.37 12.89
#